data_AF-A0A182XPY9-F1
#
_entry.id   AF-A0A182XPY9-F1
#
_cell.length_a   1.000
_cell.length_b   1.000
_cell.length_c   1.000
_cell.angle_alpha   90.00
_cell.angle_beta   90.00
_cell.angle_gamma   90.00
#
_symmetry.space_group_name_H-M   'P 1'
#
loop_
_entity.id
_entity.type
_entity.pdbx_description
1 polymer ?
#
loop_
_entity_poly.entity_id
_entity_poly.type
_entity_poly.pdbx_seq_one_letter_code
_entity_poly.pdbx_strand_id
1 'polypeptide(L)'
;MIKEEFYYLLSRIGPKMIREDTTMRVSISAKQRLCIGLRFLASGGSYKSLSFLFRVSCSSASQIVREVCTLLIDELKEYVK
;
A
#
# COMPACT_ATOMS: atom_id res chain seq x y z
N MET A 1 7.53 4.52 -13.47
CA MET A 1 7.71 3.26 -12.71
C MET A 1 7.55 2.10 -13.67
N ILE A 2 8.61 1.33 -13.84
CA ILE A 2 8.62 0.14 -14.69
C ILE A 2 7.66 -0.86 -14.04
N LYS A 3 6.68 -1.39 -14.78
CA LYS A 3 5.63 -2.27 -14.23
C LYS A 3 6.23 -3.46 -13.47
N GLU A 4 7.39 -3.91 -13.92
CA GLU A 4 8.16 -5.02 -13.35
C GLU A 4 8.61 -4.75 -11.91
N GLU A 5 9.12 -3.56 -11.61
CA GLU A 5 9.50 -3.14 -10.25
C GLU A 5 8.31 -3.19 -9.29
N PHE A 6 7.14 -2.75 -9.77
CA PHE A 6 5.91 -2.81 -8.98
C PHE A 6 5.50 -4.25 -8.70
N TYR A 7 5.55 -5.13 -9.70
CA TYR A 7 5.21 -6.55 -9.51
C TYR A 7 6.24 -7.29 -8.65
N TYR A 8 7.53 -6.96 -8.78
CA TYR A 8 8.59 -7.47 -7.94
C TYR A 8 8.34 -7.13 -6.47
N LEU A 9 8.08 -5.85 -6.19
CA LEU A 9 7.77 -5.37 -4.86
C LEU A 9 6.48 -6.02 -4.32
N LEU A 10 5.45 -6.12 -5.16
CA LEU A 10 4.18 -6.77 -4.83
C LEU A 10 4.36 -8.26 -4.54
N SER A 11 5.29 -8.96 -5.19
CA SER A 11 5.58 -10.37 -4.88
C SER A 11 6.24 -10.53 -3.52
N ARG A 12 7.04 -9.55 -3.08
CA ARG A 12 7.76 -9.57 -1.79
C ARG A 12 6.87 -9.15 -0.61
N ILE A 13 6.19 -8.02 -0.75
CA ILE A 13 5.33 -7.47 0.33
C ILE A 13 3.90 -8.02 0.27
N GLY A 14 3.46 -8.52 -0.88
CA GLY A 14 2.13 -9.09 -1.11
C GLY A 14 1.71 -10.09 -0.04
N PRO A 15 2.51 -11.13 0.26
CA PRO A 15 2.17 -12.09 1.32
C PRO A 15 2.06 -11.43 2.71
N LYS A 16 2.84 -10.39 3.00
CA LYS A 16 2.77 -9.63 4.27
C LYS A 16 1.57 -8.65 4.32
N MET A 17 0.97 -8.32 3.18
CA MET A 17 -0.19 -7.41 3.04
C MET A 17 -1.54 -8.12 2.91
N ILE A 18 -1.55 -9.44 2.75
CA ILE A 18 -2.79 -10.22 2.71
C ILE A 18 -3.48 -10.03 4.07
N ARG A 19 -4.65 -9.36 4.06
CA ARG A 19 -5.60 -9.46 5.16
C ARG A 19 -6.72 -10.35 4.65
N GLU A 20 -7.16 -11.26 5.51
CA GLU A 20 -8.23 -12.19 5.21
C GLU A 20 -9.48 -11.43 4.74
N ASP A 21 -10.04 -11.87 3.62
CA ASP A 21 -11.35 -11.44 3.16
C ASP A 21 -12.37 -11.77 4.24
N THR A 22 -13.02 -10.75 4.78
CA THR A 22 -14.09 -10.93 5.76
C THR A 22 -15.41 -10.95 5.01
N THR A 23 -16.31 -11.86 5.39
CA THR A 23 -17.63 -12.13 4.76
C THR A 23 -18.49 -10.89 4.47
N MET A 24 -18.21 -9.75 5.10
CA MET A 24 -18.94 -8.49 4.96
C MET A 24 -18.34 -7.49 3.95
N ARG A 25 -17.06 -7.61 3.55
CA ARG A 25 -16.40 -6.70 2.58
C ARG A 25 -15.27 -7.40 1.82
N VAL A 26 -15.23 -7.24 0.50
CA VAL A 26 -14.06 -7.60 -0.32
C VAL A 26 -12.84 -6.86 0.24
N SER A 27 -11.81 -7.61 0.62
CA SER A 27 -10.59 -7.00 1.15
C SER A 27 -9.94 -6.15 0.07
N ILE A 28 -9.41 -4.99 0.47
CA ILE A 28 -8.58 -4.20 -0.42
C ILE A 28 -7.36 -5.06 -0.75
N SER A 29 -7.27 -5.48 -2.01
CA SER A 29 -6.20 -6.38 -2.45
C SER A 29 -4.83 -5.76 -2.18
N ALA A 30 -3.81 -6.59 -1.94
CA ALA A 30 -2.44 -6.13 -1.70
C ALA A 30 -1.96 -5.13 -2.79
N LYS A 31 -2.36 -5.35 -4.05
CA LYS A 31 -2.14 -4.43 -5.17
C LYS A 31 -2.67 -3.03 -4.93
N GLN A 32 -3.94 -2.90 -4.51
CA GLN A 32 -4.56 -1.60 -4.27
C GLN A 32 -3.90 -0.90 -3.07
N ARG A 33 -3.58 -1.63 -2.00
CA ARG A 33 -2.89 -1.05 -0.84
C ARG A 33 -1.52 -0.51 -1.21
N LEU A 34 -0.75 -1.29 -1.98
CA LEU A 34 0.54 -0.86 -2.47
C LEU A 34 0.41 0.39 -3.36
N CYS A 35 -0.59 0.43 -4.26
CA CYS A 35 -0.86 1.63 -5.06
C CYS A 35 -1.19 2.86 -4.19
N ILE A 36 -1.99 2.71 -3.13
CA ILE A 36 -2.33 3.80 -2.20
C ILE A 36 -1.07 4.33 -1.52
N GLY A 37 -0.23 3.44 -0.98
CA GLY A 37 1.02 3.81 -0.31
C GLY A 37 2.02 4.48 -1.25
N LEU A 38 2.26 3.89 -2.43
CA LEU A 38 3.14 4.49 -3.45
C LEU A 38 2.60 5.83 -3.95
N ARG A 39 1.29 5.97 -4.12
CA ARG A 39 0.67 7.23 -4.52
C ARG A 39 0.87 8.30 -3.45
N PHE A 40 0.77 7.94 -2.17
CA PHE A 40 1.07 8.85 -1.07
C PHE A 40 2.55 9.26 -1.07
N LEU A 41 3.47 8.31 -1.21
CA LEU A 41 4.91 8.58 -1.25
C LEU A 41 5.31 9.46 -2.46
N ALA A 42 4.76 9.18 -3.64
CA ALA A 42 5.07 9.91 -4.86
C ALA A 42 4.43 11.31 -4.92
N SER A 43 3.25 11.49 -4.34
CA SER A 43 2.49 12.73 -4.44
C SER A 43 2.59 13.62 -3.20
N GLY A 44 2.97 13.10 -2.04
CA GLY A 44 3.01 13.83 -0.76
C GLY A 44 1.67 14.45 -0.32
N GLY A 45 0.55 14.04 -0.94
CA GLY A 45 -0.75 14.67 -0.76
C GLY A 45 -1.45 14.27 0.54
N SER A 46 -2.45 15.05 0.95
CA SER A 46 -3.23 14.75 2.16
C SER A 46 -4.09 13.49 2.02
N TYR A 47 -4.33 12.80 3.14
CA TYR A 47 -5.19 11.61 3.20
C TYR A 47 -6.61 11.84 2.66
N LYS A 48 -7.11 13.09 2.69
CA LYS A 48 -8.40 13.48 2.13
C LYS A 48 -8.47 13.38 0.60
N SER A 49 -7.34 13.58 -0.08
CA SER A 49 -7.25 13.42 -1.53
C SER A 49 -7.17 11.93 -1.90
N LEU A 50 -6.42 11.14 -1.13
CA LEU A 50 -6.35 9.69 -1.27
C LEU A 50 -7.69 9.01 -0.98
N SER A 51 -8.43 9.46 0.03
CA SER A 51 -9.75 8.92 0.34
C SER A 51 -10.73 9.11 -0.81
N PHE A 52 -10.72 10.28 -1.45
CA PHE A 52 -11.55 10.57 -2.63
C PHE A 52 -11.13 9.74 -3.85
N LEU A 53 -9.82 9.65 -4.13
CA LEU A 53 -9.28 8.92 -5.28
C LEU A 53 -9.51 7.41 -5.21
N PHE A 54 -9.30 6.82 -4.04
CA PHE A 54 -9.36 5.36 -3.86
C PHE A 54 -10.66 4.89 -3.22
N ARG A 55 -11.60 5.80 -2.93
CA ARG A 55 -12.88 5.51 -2.26
C ARG A 55 -12.71 4.76 -0.93
N VAL A 56 -11.67 5.10 -0.19
CA VAL A 56 -11.35 4.54 1.13
C VAL A 56 -11.55 5.59 2.22
N SER A 57 -11.87 5.20 3.44
CA SER A 57 -11.96 6.16 4.55
C SER A 57 -10.58 6.74 4.86
N CYS A 58 -10.51 7.98 5.38
CA CYS A 58 -9.24 8.60 5.79
C CYS A 58 -8.48 7.74 6.81
N SER A 59 -9.21 7.12 7.74
CA SER A 59 -8.66 6.21 8.75
C SER A 59 -8.03 4.97 8.11
N SER A 60 -8.74 4.33 7.19
CA SER A 60 -8.22 3.17 6.46
C SER A 60 -7.05 3.55 5.57
N ALA A 61 -7.09 4.69 4.88
CA ALA A 61 -5.96 5.18 4.08
C ALA A 61 -4.71 5.39 4.94
N SER A 62 -4.84 6.00 6.12
CA SER A 62 -3.73 6.21 7.05
C SER A 62 -3.14 4.89 7.53
N GLN A 63 -4.00 3.92 7.92
CA GLN A 63 -3.54 2.58 8.30
C GLN A 63 -2.82 1.86 7.16
N ILE A 64 -3.38 1.90 5.94
CA ILE A 64 -2.78 1.29 4.75
C ILE A 64 -1.43 1.92 4.45
N VAL A 65 -1.33 3.26 4.44
CA VAL A 65 -0.07 3.96 4.18
C VAL A 65 0.99 3.58 5.20
N ARG A 66 0.64 3.52 6.49
CA ARG A 66 1.58 3.10 7.55
C ARG A 66 2.03 1.65 7.36
N GLU A 67 1.10 0.74 7.13
CA GLU A 67 1.38 -0.69 6.87
C GLU A 67 2.31 -0.85 5.66
N VAL A 68 1.99 -0.19 4.54
CA VAL A 68 2.82 -0.20 3.32
C VAL A 68 4.21 0.36 3.59
N CYS A 69 4.32 1.49 4.29
CA CYS A 69 5.61 2.12 4.56
C CYS A 69 6.48 1.25 5.46
N THR A 70 5.91 0.63 6.51
CA THR A 70 6.64 -0.28 7.39
C THR A 70 7.17 -1.50 6.62
N LEU A 71 6.33 -2.13 5.79
CA LEU A 71 6.74 -3.28 4.99
C LEU A 71 7.78 -2.91 3.93
N LEU A 72 7.62 -1.73 3.32
CA LEU A 72 8.58 -1.19 2.36
C LEU A 72 9.94 -0.98 3.01
N ILE A 73 9.97 -0.34 4.19
CA ILE A 73 11.20 -0.11 4.95
C ILE A 73 11.84 -1.44 5.34
N ASP A 74 11.08 -2.44 5.77
CA ASP A 74 11.58 -3.77 6.14
C ASP A 74 12.26 -4.47 4.95
N GLU A 75 11.60 -4.51 3.79
CA GLU A 75 12.18 -5.15 2.58
C GLU A 75 13.34 -4.35 1.97
N LEU A 76 13.28 -3.01 1.98
CA LEU A 76 14.32 -2.14 1.40
C LEU A 76 15.43 -1.80 2.39
N LYS A 77 15.34 -2.22 3.66
CA LYS A 77 16.39 -2.02 4.66
C LYS A 77 17.74 -2.58 4.21
N GLU A 78 17.71 -3.69 3.47
CA GLU A 78 18.92 -4.33 2.92
C GLU A 78 19.58 -3.50 1.81
N TYR A 79 18.82 -2.63 1.14
CA TYR A 79 19.29 -1.81 0.02
C TYR A 79 19.75 -0.41 0.45
N VAL A 80 19.33 0.07 1.63
CA VAL A 80 19.76 1.35 2.19
C VAL A 80 21.00 1.10 3.06
N LYS A 81 22.18 1.29 2.45
CA LYS A 81 23.50 1.17 3.09
C LYS A 81 24.00 2.50 3.65
#